data_AF-A0AB33K3J5-F1
#
_entry.id   AF-A0AB33K3J5-F1
#
_cell.length_a   1.000
_cell.length_b   1.000
_cell.length_c   1.000
_cell.angle_alpha   90.00
_cell.angle_beta   90.00
_cell.angle_gamma   90.00
#
_symmetry.space_group_name_H-M   'P 1'
#
loop_
_entity.id
_entity.type
_entity.pdbx_description
1 polymer ?
#
loop_
_entity_poly.entity_id
_entity_poly.type
_entity_poly.pdbx_seq_one_letter_code
_entity_poly.pdbx_strand_id
1 'polypeptide(L)'
;MGEPAETWHERIAQLLPDGPAHRRVVPSPPPLAFLETRAIGEPLRGGAVVICAGGGGVPVVRHADTGRVRGVEAVVDKDLAAVLLAEQLGADALLILTDVTHFFTDFGAAHPAPLVWAAPGQLRALDLSEGSMRPKARAAAACAERTGGLAAIGPLDDALGTLSGTTGTTVVTTPRAGRPGPLAPQPGPSALGAQAARTTV
;
A
#
# COMPACT_ATOMS: atom_id res chain seq x y z
N MET A 1 -4.94 -6.28 -22.99
CA MET A 1 -3.55 -6.20 -23.49
C MET A 1 -3.02 -4.83 -23.08
N GLY A 2 -2.15 -4.78 -22.07
CA GLY A 2 -1.57 -3.52 -21.59
C GLY A 2 -0.48 -3.05 -22.54
N GLU A 3 -0.39 -1.74 -22.77
CA GLU A 3 0.66 -1.18 -23.62
C GLU A 3 2.07 -1.48 -23.05
N PRO A 4 3.04 -1.79 -23.92
CA PRO A 4 4.42 -2.02 -23.51
C PRO A 4 5.01 -0.76 -22.89
N ALA A 5 5.86 -0.93 -21.88
CA ALA A 5 6.46 0.18 -21.11
C ALA A 5 7.24 1.21 -21.95
N GLU A 6 7.56 0.87 -23.19
CA GLU A 6 8.27 1.72 -24.15
C GLU A 6 7.42 2.87 -24.72
N THR A 7 6.09 2.77 -24.71
CA THR A 7 5.19 3.83 -25.24
C THR A 7 5.00 5.02 -24.30
N TRP A 8 5.42 4.91 -23.03
CA TRP A 8 5.29 6.01 -22.06
C TRP A 8 6.25 7.17 -22.29
N HIS A 9 7.24 7.00 -23.16
CA HIS A 9 8.33 7.95 -23.35
C HIS A 9 7.95 9.23 -24.12
N GLU A 10 6.81 9.25 -24.83
CA GLU A 10 6.44 10.35 -25.73
C GLU A 10 5.18 11.11 -25.33
N ARG A 11 4.53 10.75 -24.21
CA ARG A 11 3.39 11.52 -23.72
C ARG A 11 3.84 12.70 -22.88
N ILE A 12 3.98 13.85 -23.54
CA ILE A 12 4.02 15.17 -22.92
C ILE A 12 2.88 15.22 -21.88
N ALA A 13 3.20 15.60 -20.65
CA ALA A 13 2.22 15.77 -19.61
C ALA A 13 1.07 16.67 -20.11
N GLN A 14 -0.16 16.18 -20.04
CA GLN A 14 -1.31 16.90 -20.57
C GLN A 14 -1.86 17.83 -19.49
N LEU A 15 -2.40 18.98 -19.88
CA LEU A 15 -3.21 19.81 -18.99
C LEU A 15 -4.67 19.42 -19.19
N LEU A 16 -5.28 18.83 -18.17
CA LEU A 16 -6.71 18.51 -18.16
C LEU A 16 -7.45 19.48 -17.25
N PRO A 17 -8.71 19.86 -17.57
CA PRO A 17 -9.56 20.62 -16.66
C PRO A 17 -9.78 19.88 -15.34
N ASP A 18 -9.77 20.63 -14.23
CA ASP A 18 -10.00 20.16 -12.87
C ASP A 18 -10.74 21.24 -12.08
N GLY A 19 -12.07 21.20 -12.16
CA GLY A 19 -12.94 22.27 -11.65
C GLY A 19 -12.63 23.61 -12.35
N PRO A 20 -12.37 24.70 -11.61
CA PRO A 20 -12.04 26.00 -12.20
C PRO A 20 -10.58 26.11 -12.69
N ALA A 21 -9.74 25.11 -12.46
CA ALA A 21 -8.31 25.13 -12.78
C ALA A 21 -7.95 24.05 -13.82
N HIS A 22 -6.67 24.03 -14.22
CA HIS A 22 -6.10 22.94 -15.01
C HIS A 22 -5.09 22.18 -14.15
N ARG A 23 -5.06 20.85 -14.30
CA ARG A 23 -4.08 19.98 -13.64
C ARG A 23 -3.17 19.35 -14.70
N ARG A 24 -1.87 19.40 -14.46
CA ARG A 24 -0.90 18.60 -15.22
C ARG A 24 -1.08 17.14 -14.84
N VAL A 25 -1.41 16.30 -15.81
CA VAL A 25 -1.54 14.85 -15.63
C VAL A 25 -0.36 14.14 -16.28
N VAL A 26 0.08 13.08 -15.61
CA VAL A 26 1.17 12.20 -16.04
C VAL A 26 0.71 10.74 -15.96
N PRO A 27 1.35 9.82 -16.69
CA PRO A 27 1.05 8.39 -16.59
C PRO A 27 1.17 7.84 -15.17
N SER A 28 0.35 6.84 -14.84
CA SER A 28 0.42 6.09 -13.58
C SER A 28 0.59 4.59 -13.84
N PRO A 29 1.79 4.14 -14.28
CA PRO A 29 2.04 2.74 -14.61
C PRO A 29 2.06 1.86 -13.35
N PRO A 30 1.68 0.57 -13.46
CA PRO A 30 1.84 -0.37 -12.36
C PRO A 30 3.33 -0.62 -12.06
N PRO A 31 3.73 -0.69 -10.78
CA PRO A 31 5.11 -1.00 -10.43
C PRO A 31 5.45 -2.46 -10.74
N LEU A 32 6.64 -2.69 -11.28
CA LEU A 32 7.13 -4.03 -11.66
C LEU A 32 8.19 -4.57 -10.70
N ALA A 33 9.14 -3.72 -10.30
CA ALA A 33 10.19 -4.07 -9.35
C ALA A 33 10.72 -2.82 -8.63
N PHE A 34 11.22 -3.01 -7.41
CA PHE A 34 12.12 -2.06 -6.76
C PHE A 34 13.57 -2.46 -7.05
N LEU A 35 14.41 -1.50 -7.42
CA LEU A 35 15.83 -1.78 -7.66
C LEU A 35 16.61 -1.88 -6.34
N GLU A 36 16.10 -1.20 -5.31
CA GLU A 36 16.73 -1.00 -4.01
C GLU A 36 16.29 -2.03 -2.96
N THR A 37 15.55 -3.08 -3.33
CA THR A 37 15.00 -4.07 -2.38
C THR A 37 16.06 -4.65 -1.45
N ARG A 38 17.28 -4.87 -1.94
CA ARG A 38 18.41 -5.32 -1.10
C ARG A 38 18.81 -4.27 -0.06
N ALA A 39 18.96 -3.01 -0.48
CA ALA A 39 19.32 -1.89 0.40
C ALA A 39 18.23 -1.58 1.43
N ILE A 40 16.97 -1.91 1.12
CA ILE A 40 15.84 -1.85 2.07
C ILE A 40 15.89 -3.04 3.03
N GLY A 41 16.12 -4.25 2.53
CA GLY A 41 16.04 -5.49 3.30
C GLY A 41 17.17 -5.68 4.32
N GLU A 42 18.38 -5.18 4.04
CA GLU A 42 19.52 -5.29 4.97
C GLU A 42 19.27 -4.59 6.34
N PRO A 43 18.93 -3.29 6.41
CA PRO A 43 18.62 -2.63 7.67
C PRO A 43 17.35 -3.19 8.35
N LEU A 44 16.35 -3.63 7.57
CA LEU A 44 15.16 -4.30 8.12
C LEU A 44 15.52 -5.56 8.91
N ARG A 45 16.41 -6.41 8.38
CA ARG A 45 16.90 -7.61 9.10
C ARG A 45 17.70 -7.26 10.35
N GLY A 46 18.33 -6.08 10.36
CA GLY A 46 19.01 -5.51 11.53
C GLY A 46 18.06 -4.93 12.57
N GLY A 47 16.73 -4.97 12.35
CA GLY A 47 15.73 -4.45 13.29
C GLY A 47 15.44 -2.96 13.16
N ALA A 48 15.95 -2.30 12.12
CA ALA A 48 15.67 -0.89 11.89
C ALA A 48 14.25 -0.68 11.37
N VAL A 49 13.64 0.44 11.74
CA VAL A 49 12.44 0.96 11.07
C VAL A 49 12.89 1.66 9.79
N VAL A 50 12.40 1.19 8.64
CA VAL A 50 12.80 1.71 7.32
C VAL A 50 11.66 2.48 6.67
N ILE A 51 11.94 3.73 6.30
CA ILE A 51 11.07 4.57 5.48
C ILE A 51 11.57 4.47 4.04
N CYS A 52 10.73 3.98 3.13
CA CYS A 52 11.07 3.80 1.73
C CYS A 52 9.86 4.04 0.81
N ALA A 53 10.07 3.96 -0.50
CA ALA A 53 9.03 4.14 -1.53
C ALA A 53 8.16 5.41 -1.34
N GLY A 54 8.79 6.51 -0.91
CA GLY A 54 8.11 7.80 -0.80
C GLY A 54 7.39 8.18 -2.09
N GLY A 55 6.10 8.49 -2.00
CA GLY A 55 5.27 8.81 -3.17
C GLY A 55 5.04 7.66 -4.16
N GLY A 56 5.33 6.41 -3.78
CA GLY A 56 5.29 5.24 -4.67
C GLY A 56 6.65 4.83 -5.25
N GLY A 57 7.70 5.62 -5.00
CA GLY A 57 9.04 5.43 -5.55
C GLY A 57 9.30 6.25 -6.82
N VAL A 58 10.58 6.45 -7.15
CA VAL A 58 10.98 7.19 -8.36
C VAL A 58 10.76 6.30 -9.59
N PRO A 59 9.88 6.67 -10.54
CA PRO A 59 9.63 5.85 -11.71
C PRO A 59 10.85 5.82 -12.63
N VAL A 60 11.28 4.61 -12.96
CA VAL A 60 12.36 4.36 -13.91
C VAL A 60 11.97 3.25 -14.87
N VAL A 61 12.53 3.31 -16.07
CA VAL A 61 12.49 2.22 -17.05
C VAL A 61 13.88 1.60 -17.17
N ARG A 62 13.93 0.31 -17.48
CA ARG A 62 15.17 -0.40 -17.81
C ARG A 62 15.12 -0.79 -19.28
N HIS A 63 16.10 -0.35 -20.05
CA HIS A 63 16.25 -0.79 -21.44
C HIS A 63 16.58 -2.28 -21.48
N ALA A 64 15.81 -3.05 -22.27
CA ALA A 64 15.96 -4.50 -22.37
C ALA A 64 17.36 -4.92 -22.83
N ASP A 65 17.90 -4.26 -23.86
CA ASP A 65 19.16 -4.67 -24.47
C ASP A 65 20.40 -4.22 -23.67
N THR A 66 20.35 -3.02 -23.11
CA THR A 66 21.54 -2.40 -22.48
C THR A 66 21.53 -2.49 -20.96
N GLY A 67 20.39 -2.84 -20.36
CA GLY A 67 20.19 -2.81 -18.92
C GLY A 67 20.23 -1.41 -18.29
N ARG A 68 20.40 -0.35 -19.08
CA ARG A 68 20.48 1.03 -18.59
C ARG A 68 19.15 1.47 -17.99
N VAL A 69 19.23 2.14 -16.85
CA VAL A 69 18.08 2.68 -16.12
C VAL A 69 17.93 4.16 -16.43
N ARG A 70 16.71 4.61 -16.68
CA ARG A 70 16.39 6.02 -16.94
C ARG A 70 15.11 6.42 -16.22
N GLY A 71 15.14 7.59 -15.57
CA GLY A 71 13.94 8.20 -14.99
C GLY A 71 12.91 8.59 -16.04
N VAL A 72 11.64 8.48 -15.68
CA VAL A 72 10.50 8.89 -16.53
C VAL A 72 9.52 9.73 -15.72
N GLU A 73 8.81 10.63 -16.39
CA GLU A 73 7.74 11.41 -15.77
C GLU A 73 6.50 10.54 -15.60
N ALA A 74 6.29 10.03 -14.40
CA ALA A 74 5.12 9.25 -14.02
C ALA A 74 4.87 9.36 -12.52
N VAL A 75 3.70 8.91 -12.06
CA VAL A 75 3.41 8.73 -10.63
C VAL A 75 3.05 7.29 -10.41
N VAL A 76 3.81 6.58 -9.58
CA VAL A 76 3.48 5.21 -9.20
C VAL A 76 2.48 5.24 -8.06
N ASP A 77 1.42 4.43 -8.16
CA ASP A 77 0.45 4.29 -7.08
C ASP A 77 1.12 3.74 -5.81
N LYS A 78 1.05 4.50 -4.71
CA LYS A 78 1.70 4.17 -3.44
C LYS A 78 1.17 2.88 -2.82
N ASP A 79 -0.12 2.57 -3.00
CA ASP A 79 -0.75 1.40 -2.39
C ASP A 79 -0.29 0.14 -3.14
N LEU A 80 -0.24 0.16 -4.48
CA LEU A 80 0.36 -0.92 -5.30
C LEU A 80 1.86 -1.06 -5.11
N ALA A 81 2.58 0.04 -4.93
CA ALA A 81 4.00 0.03 -4.59
C ALA A 81 4.24 -0.69 -3.26
N ALA A 82 3.41 -0.43 -2.26
CA ALA A 82 3.46 -1.11 -0.97
C ALA A 82 3.14 -2.61 -1.09
N VAL A 83 2.18 -3.01 -1.94
CA VAL A 83 1.91 -4.43 -2.24
C VAL A 83 3.15 -5.12 -2.82
N LEU A 84 3.81 -4.47 -3.78
CA LEU A 84 5.01 -5.04 -4.42
C LEU A 84 6.17 -5.17 -3.42
N LEU A 85 6.38 -4.17 -2.56
CA LEU A 85 7.38 -4.25 -1.49
C LEU A 85 7.04 -5.37 -0.49
N ALA A 86 5.78 -5.47 -0.07
CA ALA A 86 5.34 -6.51 0.84
C ALA A 86 5.63 -7.91 0.28
N GLU A 87 5.36 -8.13 -1.02
CA GLU A 87 5.72 -9.38 -1.68
C GLU A 87 7.23 -9.61 -1.74
N GLN A 88 8.00 -8.63 -2.22
CA GLN A 88 9.45 -8.79 -2.42
C GLN A 88 10.23 -8.93 -1.11
N LEU A 89 9.72 -8.36 -0.01
CA LEU A 89 10.32 -8.44 1.32
C LEU A 89 9.75 -9.60 2.15
N GLY A 90 8.72 -10.30 1.68
CA GLY A 90 8.06 -11.38 2.40
C GLY A 90 7.37 -10.90 3.69
N ALA A 91 6.66 -9.77 3.63
CA ALA A 91 5.98 -9.20 4.78
C ALA A 91 4.78 -10.07 5.21
N ASP A 92 4.58 -10.22 6.54
CA ASP A 92 3.44 -10.95 7.11
C ASP A 92 2.11 -10.21 6.95
N ALA A 93 2.17 -8.88 6.92
CA ALA A 93 1.02 -8.01 6.83
C ALA A 93 1.30 -6.72 6.05
N LEU A 94 0.27 -6.22 5.37
CA LEU A 94 0.21 -4.90 4.75
C LEU A 94 -0.92 -4.09 5.39
N LEU A 95 -0.59 -2.90 5.90
CA LEU A 95 -1.59 -1.93 6.37
C LEU A 95 -1.67 -0.76 5.40
N ILE A 96 -2.88 -0.44 4.95
CA ILE A 96 -3.21 0.75 4.19
C ILE A 96 -3.93 1.71 5.14
N LEU A 97 -3.22 2.70 5.67
CA LEU A 97 -3.79 3.68 6.60
C LEU A 97 -4.39 4.86 5.84
N THR A 98 -5.60 5.26 6.23
CA THR A 98 -6.38 6.32 5.57
C THR A 98 -7.28 7.03 6.59
N ASP A 99 -8.25 7.80 6.11
CA ASP A 99 -9.08 8.70 6.93
C ASP A 99 -10.46 8.07 7.18
N VAL A 100 -10.69 6.87 6.64
CA VAL A 100 -11.93 6.11 6.81
C VAL A 100 -11.69 4.89 7.68
N THR A 101 -12.75 4.49 8.40
CA THR A 101 -12.65 3.38 9.33
C THR A 101 -12.72 2.03 8.64
N HIS A 102 -13.48 1.88 7.56
CA HIS A 102 -13.70 0.62 6.84
C HIS A 102 -13.95 0.89 5.35
N PHE A 103 -13.88 -0.16 4.54
CA PHE A 103 -14.70 -0.21 3.33
C PHE A 103 -16.17 -0.38 3.71
N PHE A 104 -17.06 0.20 2.93
CA PHE A 104 -18.51 0.12 3.14
C PHE A 104 -19.18 -0.46 1.91
N THR A 105 -20.20 -1.29 2.11
CA THR A 105 -21.19 -1.59 1.05
C THR A 105 -22.18 -0.43 0.95
N ASP A 106 -22.77 -0.26 -0.24
CA ASP A 106 -23.83 0.72 -0.48
C ASP A 106 -23.42 2.15 -0.06
N PHE A 107 -22.19 2.54 -0.39
CA PHE A 107 -21.65 3.85 -0.06
C PHE A 107 -22.53 4.96 -0.63
N GLY A 108 -22.99 5.87 0.23
CA GLY A 108 -23.94 6.93 -0.13
C GLY A 108 -25.43 6.57 0.01
N ALA A 109 -25.76 5.32 0.35
CA ALA A 109 -27.12 4.94 0.74
C ALA A 109 -27.46 5.44 2.17
N ALA A 110 -28.74 5.34 2.54
CA ALA A 110 -29.19 5.70 3.89
C ALA A 110 -28.55 4.84 5.00
N HIS A 111 -28.13 3.61 4.66
CA HIS A 111 -27.58 2.64 5.61
C HIS A 111 -26.36 1.92 5.02
N PRO A 112 -25.20 2.59 4.91
CA PRO A 112 -23.97 1.93 4.50
C PRO A 112 -23.52 0.95 5.59
N ALA A 113 -23.14 -0.26 5.19
CA ALA A 113 -22.70 -1.29 6.14
C ALA A 113 -21.17 -1.46 6.07
N PRO A 114 -20.45 -1.43 7.21
CA PRO A 114 -19.01 -1.62 7.23
C PRO A 114 -18.64 -3.07 6.92
N LEU A 115 -17.62 -3.24 6.09
CA LEU A 115 -16.97 -4.52 5.89
C LEU A 115 -15.86 -4.69 6.93
N VAL A 116 -16.09 -5.52 7.94
CA VAL A 116 -15.02 -5.90 8.89
C VAL A 116 -14.07 -6.91 8.25
N TRP A 117 -14.63 -7.81 7.44
CA TRP A 117 -13.90 -8.82 6.67
C TRP A 117 -14.34 -8.78 5.22
N ALA A 118 -13.39 -8.89 4.29
CA ALA A 118 -13.68 -8.93 2.87
C ALA A 118 -12.79 -9.94 2.13
N ALA A 119 -13.38 -10.71 1.23
CA ALA A 119 -12.64 -11.41 0.20
C ALA A 119 -12.21 -10.43 -0.91
N PRO A 120 -11.09 -10.69 -1.62
CA PRO A 120 -10.65 -9.88 -2.75
C PRO A 120 -11.75 -9.62 -3.80
N GLY A 121 -12.58 -10.62 -4.09
CA GLY A 121 -13.71 -10.50 -5.00
C GLY A 121 -14.78 -9.50 -4.53
N GLN A 122 -15.05 -9.43 -3.22
CA GLN A 122 -16.01 -8.48 -2.67
C GLN A 122 -15.52 -7.04 -2.83
N LEU A 123 -14.24 -6.78 -2.56
CA LEU A 123 -13.67 -5.43 -2.73
C LEU A 123 -13.71 -4.94 -4.19
N ARG A 124 -13.51 -5.83 -5.16
CA ARG A 124 -13.60 -5.49 -6.59
C ARG A 124 -15.01 -5.18 -7.05
N ALA A 125 -16.02 -5.71 -6.35
CA ALA A 125 -17.42 -5.49 -6.66
C ALA A 125 -17.98 -4.19 -6.05
N LEU A 126 -17.24 -3.54 -5.15
CA LEU A 126 -17.66 -2.27 -4.55
C LEU A 126 -17.60 -1.14 -5.58
N ASP A 127 -18.62 -0.29 -5.57
CA ASP A 127 -18.61 0.97 -6.31
C ASP A 127 -17.82 2.02 -5.54
N LEU A 128 -16.52 2.12 -5.86
CA LEU A 128 -15.58 3.01 -5.18
C LEU A 128 -15.05 4.10 -6.13
N SER A 129 -14.74 5.26 -5.57
CA SER A 129 -14.12 6.40 -6.27
C SER A 129 -12.75 6.04 -6.87
N GLU A 130 -12.55 6.35 -8.16
CA GLU A 130 -11.33 5.98 -8.89
C GLU A 130 -10.05 6.64 -8.39
N GLY A 131 -10.15 7.83 -7.79
CA GLY A 131 -9.00 8.61 -7.30
C GLY A 131 -8.66 8.43 -5.82
N SER A 132 -9.39 7.60 -5.07
CA SER A 132 -9.14 7.44 -3.63
C SER A 132 -9.33 6.01 -3.12
N MET A 133 -10.56 5.50 -3.09
CA MET A 133 -10.84 4.22 -2.44
C MET A 133 -10.67 3.02 -3.36
N ARG A 134 -10.91 3.17 -4.67
CA ARG A 134 -10.74 2.08 -5.64
C ARG A 134 -9.29 1.58 -5.74
N PRO A 135 -8.25 2.45 -5.78
CA PRO A 135 -6.86 2.00 -5.74
C PRO A 135 -6.52 1.21 -4.48
N LYS A 136 -7.04 1.64 -3.31
CA LYS A 136 -6.86 0.97 -2.02
C LYS A 136 -7.48 -0.43 -2.01
N ALA A 137 -8.72 -0.54 -2.48
CA ALA A 137 -9.41 -1.82 -2.59
C ALA A 137 -8.66 -2.79 -3.51
N ARG A 138 -8.18 -2.29 -4.66
CA ARG A 138 -7.38 -3.07 -5.60
C ARG A 138 -6.06 -3.53 -4.97
N ALA A 139 -5.36 -2.65 -4.26
CA ALA A 139 -4.10 -2.97 -3.59
C ALA A 139 -4.30 -4.00 -2.47
N ALA A 140 -5.29 -3.83 -1.61
CA ALA A 140 -5.59 -4.78 -0.53
C ALA A 140 -5.98 -6.16 -1.08
N ALA A 141 -6.84 -6.20 -2.11
CA ALA A 141 -7.18 -7.44 -2.82
C ALA A 141 -5.94 -8.11 -3.43
N ALA A 142 -5.08 -7.35 -4.12
CA ALA A 142 -3.87 -7.87 -4.73
C ALA A 142 -2.87 -8.39 -3.69
N CYS A 143 -2.72 -7.73 -2.54
CA CYS A 143 -1.87 -8.19 -1.45
C CYS A 143 -2.31 -9.54 -0.92
N ALA A 144 -3.59 -9.68 -0.58
CA ALA A 144 -4.15 -10.92 -0.06
C ALA A 144 -3.95 -12.10 -1.04
N GLU A 145 -4.06 -11.85 -2.35
CA GLU A 145 -3.86 -12.87 -3.38
C GLU A 145 -2.40 -13.20 -3.65
N ARG A 146 -1.52 -12.19 -3.69
CA ARG A 146 -0.11 -12.36 -4.08
C ARG A 146 0.77 -12.89 -2.94
N THR A 147 0.46 -12.48 -1.72
CA THR A 147 1.27 -12.81 -0.53
C THR A 147 0.65 -13.93 0.30
N GLY A 148 -0.67 -14.13 0.22
CA GLY A 148 -1.42 -14.96 1.17
C GLY A 148 -1.42 -14.39 2.61
N GLY A 149 -0.76 -13.25 2.83
CA GLY A 149 -0.66 -12.55 4.11
C GLY A 149 -1.88 -11.68 4.41
N LEU A 150 -1.85 -11.05 5.57
CA LEU A 150 -2.93 -10.16 6.01
C LEU A 150 -2.82 -8.82 5.28
N ALA A 151 -3.89 -8.39 4.60
CA ALA A 151 -4.02 -7.01 4.16
C ALA A 151 -5.14 -6.34 4.95
N ALA A 152 -4.89 -5.14 5.48
CA ALA A 152 -5.88 -4.40 6.23
C ALA A 152 -5.90 -2.92 5.82
N ILE A 153 -7.08 -2.32 5.89
CA ILE A 153 -7.29 -0.88 5.72
C ILE A 153 -7.98 -0.33 6.96
N GLY A 154 -7.61 0.88 7.37
CA GLY A 154 -8.26 1.52 8.51
C GLY A 154 -7.69 2.91 8.79
N PRO A 155 -8.15 3.54 9.89
CA PRO A 155 -7.79 4.92 10.18
C PRO A 155 -6.34 5.02 10.67
N LEU A 156 -5.63 6.08 10.29
CA LEU A 156 -4.26 6.33 10.73
C LEU A 156 -4.13 6.35 12.27
N ASP A 157 -5.11 6.95 12.95
CA ASP A 157 -5.12 7.11 14.40
C ASP A 157 -5.41 5.81 15.17
N ASP A 158 -5.78 4.73 14.48
CA ASP A 158 -5.99 3.39 15.07
C ASP A 158 -5.36 2.27 14.22
N ALA A 159 -4.07 2.44 13.89
CA ALA A 159 -3.30 1.46 13.14
C ALA A 159 -3.18 0.10 13.87
N LEU A 160 -3.06 0.11 15.20
CA LEU A 160 -3.02 -1.12 16.00
C LEU A 160 -4.36 -1.84 16.00
N GLY A 161 -5.48 -1.10 16.11
CA GLY A 161 -6.81 -1.69 15.97
C GLY A 161 -7.05 -2.25 14.57
N THR A 162 -6.52 -1.59 13.54
CA THR A 162 -6.52 -2.07 12.15
C THR A 162 -5.76 -3.38 11.98
N LEU A 163 -4.55 -3.48 12.55
CA LEU A 163 -3.78 -4.74 12.56
C LEU A 163 -4.48 -5.85 13.36
N SER A 164 -5.21 -5.45 14.40
CA SER A 164 -5.89 -6.32 15.33
C SER A 164 -7.26 -6.80 14.85
N GLY A 165 -7.82 -6.16 13.82
CA GLY A 165 -9.17 -6.40 13.35
C GLY A 165 -10.26 -5.89 14.29
N THR A 166 -9.94 -5.00 15.24
CA THR A 166 -10.93 -4.33 16.11
C THR A 166 -11.54 -3.10 15.45
N THR A 167 -10.81 -2.52 14.51
CA THR A 167 -11.21 -1.43 13.60
C THR A 167 -10.69 -1.81 12.21
N GLY A 168 -11.22 -1.25 11.12
CA GLY A 168 -10.69 -1.53 9.80
C GLY A 168 -11.37 -2.68 9.06
N THR A 169 -11.08 -2.77 7.77
CA THR A 169 -11.45 -3.95 6.96
C THR A 169 -10.24 -4.85 6.82
N THR A 170 -10.37 -6.09 7.27
CA THR A 170 -9.38 -7.15 7.04
C THR A 170 -9.69 -7.91 5.76
N VAL A 171 -8.68 -8.12 4.92
CA VAL A 171 -8.81 -8.70 3.57
C VAL A 171 -8.01 -9.99 3.48
N VAL A 172 -8.70 -11.09 3.18
CA VAL A 172 -8.11 -12.45 3.13
C VAL A 172 -8.75 -13.29 2.02
N THR A 173 -7.96 -14.17 1.38
CA THR A 173 -8.44 -15.07 0.32
C THR A 173 -9.26 -16.26 0.83
N THR A 174 -9.02 -16.68 2.06
CA THR A 174 -9.78 -17.76 2.73
C THR A 174 -10.31 -17.24 4.07
N PRO A 175 -11.61 -17.41 4.37
CA PRO A 175 -12.13 -17.16 5.71
C PRO A 175 -11.37 -18.05 6.70
N ARG A 176 -10.66 -17.43 7.64
CA ARG A 176 -9.79 -18.16 8.56
C ARG A 176 -10.62 -18.78 9.68
N ALA A 177 -11.00 -20.05 9.55
CA ALA A 177 -11.55 -20.81 10.67
C ALA A 177 -10.45 -21.03 11.73
N GLY A 178 -10.55 -20.36 12.89
CA GLY A 178 -9.92 -20.83 14.14
C GLY A 178 -8.45 -20.49 14.43
N ARG A 179 -7.88 -19.34 14.01
CA ARG A 179 -6.66 -18.79 14.67
C ARG A 179 -7.05 -17.60 15.56
N PRO A 180 -6.47 -17.42 16.76
CA PRO A 180 -6.87 -16.32 17.62
C PRO A 180 -6.31 -15.02 17.05
N GLY A 181 -7.22 -14.07 16.80
CA GLY A 181 -6.99 -12.64 16.99
C GLY A 181 -5.83 -11.99 16.23
N PRO A 182 -5.49 -10.75 16.62
CA PRO A 182 -4.47 -9.89 16.02
C PRO A 182 -3.16 -10.63 15.72
N LEU A 183 -2.41 -10.17 14.71
CA LEU A 183 -0.96 -10.33 14.78
C LEU A 183 -0.52 -9.62 16.07
N ALA A 184 -0.26 -10.38 17.13
CA ALA A 184 0.37 -9.83 18.31
C ALA A 184 1.66 -9.12 17.84
N PRO A 185 1.89 -7.85 18.20
CA PRO A 185 3.14 -7.20 17.88
C PRO A 185 4.25 -8.09 18.46
N GLN A 186 5.05 -8.68 17.58
CA GLN A 186 6.26 -9.36 18.01
C GLN A 186 7.10 -8.29 18.71
N PRO A 187 7.68 -8.57 19.89
CA PRO A 187 8.60 -7.62 20.49
C PRO A 187 9.69 -7.32 19.45
N GLY A 188 9.70 -6.09 18.94
CA GLY A 188 10.83 -5.58 18.18
C GLY A 188 12.09 -5.72 19.05
N PRO A 189 13.30 -5.78 18.46
CA PRO A 189 14.52 -5.93 19.22
C PRO A 189 14.53 -4.93 20.37
N SER A 190 14.46 -5.47 21.58
CA SER A 190 14.30 -4.73 22.81
C SER A 190 15.46 -3.75 23.00
N ALA A 191 15.12 -2.57 23.53
CA ALA A 191 16.01 -1.57 24.13
C ALA A 191 16.70 -0.58 23.17
N LEU A 192 15.97 0.47 22.81
CA LEU A 192 16.54 1.82 22.81
C LEU A 192 15.67 2.71 23.71
N GLY A 193 16.19 3.09 24.87
CA GLY A 193 15.71 4.26 25.61
C GLY A 193 15.01 4.02 26.95
N ALA A 194 15.47 3.10 27.77
CA ALA A 194 15.16 3.14 29.21
C ALA A 194 16.45 3.10 30.04
N GLN A 195 17.33 4.09 29.89
CA GLN A 195 18.23 4.53 30.96
C GLN A 195 19.00 5.82 30.63
N ALA A 196 19.29 6.55 31.70
CA ALA A 196 20.09 7.78 31.85
C ALA A 196 19.39 9.11 31.52
N ALA A 197 19.38 10.11 32.37
CA ALA A 197 19.62 10.23 33.80
C ALA A 197 19.04 11.59 34.20
N ARG A 198 18.52 11.67 35.42
CA ARG A 198 18.30 12.94 36.11
C ARG A 198 19.65 13.66 36.20
N THR A 199 19.72 14.91 35.73
CA THR A 199 20.65 15.89 36.28
C THR A 199 19.93 17.22 36.38
N THR A 200 19.63 17.59 37.62
CA THR A 200 19.37 18.95 38.08
C THR A 200 20.65 19.77 37.92
N VAL A 201 20.59 20.91 37.24
CA VAL A 201 20.73 22.32 37.70
C VAL A 201 20.43 23.19 36.49
#